data_AF-A0A429ZXR4-F1
#
_entry.id   AF-A0A429ZXR4-F1
#
_cell.length_a   1.000
_cell.length_b   1.000
_cell.length_c   1.000
_cell.angle_alpha   90.00
_cell.angle_beta   90.00
_cell.angle_gamma   90.00
#
_symmetry.space_group_name_H-M   'P 1'
#
loop_
_entity.id
_entity.type
_entity.pdbx_description
1 polymer ?
#
loop_
_entity_poly.entity_id
_entity_poly.type
_entity_poly.pdbx_seq_one_letter_code
_entity_poly.pdbx_strand_id
1 'polypeptide(L)'
;MVDNNDFSTNQNDSNSNRLAKFISQSSQKLFSTFIDDSYKKSELKRTIFKKINQAIAQKSTVVIQYQVSSDEQSFAKYETLVGRIYQHPNNPDALMIKQQKNNQVKMISADYIKKVSIISPNYNRPSYKNK
;
A
#
# COMPACT_ATOMS: atom_id res chain seq x y z
N MET A 1 46.51 -4.64 64.45
CA MET A 1 45.14 -4.20 64.76
C MET A 1 44.73 -3.26 63.62
N VAL A 2 43.84 -3.68 62.71
CA VAL A 2 42.40 -3.28 62.67
C VAL A 2 42.30 -1.80 62.19
N ASP A 3 41.76 -1.38 61.05
CA ASP A 3 40.70 -1.91 60.14
C ASP A 3 40.81 -1.35 58.70
N ASN A 4 40.26 -2.11 57.74
CA ASN A 4 39.86 -1.65 56.41
C ASN A 4 38.52 -0.89 56.52
N ASN A 5 38.33 0.23 55.81
CA ASN A 5 37.01 0.72 55.46
C ASN A 5 37.02 1.56 54.15
N ASP A 6 36.32 0.99 53.17
CA ASP A 6 35.33 1.61 52.28
C ASP A 6 35.73 2.73 51.32
N PHE A 7 36.04 2.29 50.09
CA PHE A 7 35.73 3.01 48.86
C PHE A 7 34.22 3.26 48.78
N SER A 8 33.79 4.49 49.07
CA SER A 8 32.43 4.96 48.85
C SER A 8 32.21 5.27 47.38
N THR A 9 31.68 4.31 46.61
CA THR A 9 31.13 4.57 45.27
C THR A 9 29.72 5.14 45.39
N ASN A 10 29.59 6.42 45.05
CA ASN A 10 28.34 7.14 44.93
C ASN A 10 27.35 6.38 44.03
N GLN A 11 26.25 5.90 44.61
CA GLN A 11 25.09 5.41 43.88
C GLN A 11 24.36 6.59 43.24
N ASN A 12 24.31 6.66 41.92
CA ASN A 12 23.35 7.49 41.17
C ASN A 12 23.15 6.97 39.73
N ASP A 13 22.83 5.68 39.52
CA ASP A 13 22.75 5.07 38.17
C ASP A 13 21.48 4.23 37.90
N SER A 14 20.33 4.55 38.51
CA SER A 14 19.08 3.79 38.31
C SER A 14 18.03 4.48 37.42
N ASN A 15 18.11 5.81 37.21
CA ASN A 15 17.12 6.58 36.44
C ASN A 15 17.48 6.81 34.96
N SER A 16 18.76 6.95 34.62
CA SER A 16 19.24 7.10 33.24
C SER A 16 18.96 5.87 32.37
N ASN A 17 19.09 4.68 32.97
CA ASN A 17 18.86 3.38 32.31
C ASN A 17 17.37 3.12 31.97
N ARG A 18 16.43 3.69 32.74
CA ARG A 18 14.99 3.52 32.48
C ARG A 18 14.53 4.43 31.33
N LEU A 19 15.03 5.65 31.27
CA LEU A 19 14.77 6.58 30.16
C LEU A 19 15.38 6.09 28.84
N ALA A 20 16.62 5.58 28.85
CA ALA A 20 17.24 5.00 27.66
C ALA A 20 16.50 3.74 27.14
N LYS A 21 16.01 2.88 28.05
CA LYS A 21 15.16 1.74 27.68
C LYS A 21 13.81 2.19 27.12
N PHE A 22 13.21 3.24 27.68
CA PHE A 22 11.93 3.78 27.23
C PHE A 22 12.03 4.45 25.84
N ILE A 23 13.12 5.18 25.58
CA ILE A 23 13.41 5.81 24.28
C ILE A 23 13.79 4.74 23.22
N SER A 24 14.53 3.69 23.62
CA SER A 24 14.88 2.58 22.74
C SER A 24 13.66 1.74 22.32
N GLN A 25 12.77 1.42 23.26
CA GLN A 25 11.57 0.62 22.96
C GLN A 25 10.54 1.40 22.13
N SER A 26 10.40 2.72 22.35
CA SER A 26 9.50 3.57 21.57
C SER A 26 10.03 3.80 20.15
N SER A 27 11.32 4.10 19.98
CA SER A 27 11.92 4.29 18.65
C SER A 27 11.88 3.00 17.82
N GLN A 28 12.25 1.84 18.38
CA GLN A 28 12.16 0.55 17.66
C GLN A 28 10.74 0.23 17.20
N LYS A 29 9.74 0.50 18.05
CA LYS A 29 8.33 0.28 17.70
C LYS A 29 7.89 1.20 16.55
N LEU A 30 8.27 2.48 16.58
CA LEU A 30 7.99 3.42 15.49
C LEU A 30 8.70 3.01 14.18
N PHE A 31 9.98 2.63 14.23
CA PHE A 31 10.72 2.14 13.06
C PHE A 31 10.12 0.85 12.49
N SER A 32 9.72 -0.10 13.35
CA SER A 32 9.08 -1.33 12.89
C SER A 32 7.75 -1.06 12.17
N THR A 33 6.96 -0.09 12.63
CA THR A 33 5.71 0.28 11.97
C THR A 33 5.95 0.95 10.62
N PHE A 34 6.98 1.80 10.49
CA PHE A 34 7.33 2.42 9.21
C PHE A 34 7.84 1.40 8.18
N ILE A 35 8.68 0.45 8.61
CA ILE A 35 9.21 -0.61 7.73
C ILE A 35 8.06 -1.51 7.25
N ASP A 36 7.16 -1.92 8.14
CA ASP A 36 6.02 -2.78 7.81
C ASP A 36 5.04 -2.10 6.83
N ASP A 37 4.78 -0.79 6.99
CA ASP A 37 3.95 -0.02 6.04
C ASP A 37 4.60 0.11 4.66
N SER A 38 5.92 0.30 4.60
CA SER A 38 6.66 0.37 3.32
C SER A 38 6.61 -0.97 2.57
N TYR A 39 6.73 -2.09 3.29
CA TYR A 39 6.62 -3.44 2.73
C TYR A 39 5.21 -3.71 2.18
N LYS A 40 4.17 -3.44 2.97
CA LYS A 40 2.76 -3.61 2.56
C LYS A 40 2.41 -2.83 1.30
N LYS A 41 2.92 -1.58 1.18
CA LYS A 41 2.72 -0.75 0.00
C LYS A 41 3.36 -1.37 -1.25
N SER A 42 4.55 -1.97 -1.11
CA SER A 42 5.25 -2.65 -2.21
C SER A 42 4.53 -3.92 -2.69
N GLU A 43 4.03 -4.74 -1.76
CA GLU A 43 3.26 -5.94 -2.11
C GLU A 43 1.94 -5.61 -2.80
N LEU A 44 1.25 -4.56 -2.34
CA LEU A 44 0.03 -4.09 -2.95
C LEU A 44 0.28 -3.63 -4.40
N LYS A 45 1.36 -2.85 -4.63
CA LYS A 45 1.78 -2.45 -5.98
C LYS A 45 2.04 -3.68 -6.85
N ARG A 46 2.82 -4.65 -6.37
CA ARG A 46 3.10 -5.90 -7.10
C ARG A 46 1.84 -6.68 -7.46
N THR A 47 0.89 -6.78 -6.52
CA THR A 47 -0.40 -7.46 -6.72
C THR A 47 -1.25 -6.75 -7.77
N ILE A 48 -1.29 -5.43 -7.75
CA ILE A 48 -1.98 -4.61 -8.76
C ILE A 48 -1.37 -4.85 -10.14
N PHE A 49 -0.05 -4.76 -10.29
CA PHE A 49 0.62 -5.02 -11.58
C PHE A 49 0.36 -6.42 -12.11
N LYS A 50 0.38 -7.44 -11.24
CA LYS A 50 0.04 -8.81 -11.64
C LYS A 50 -1.37 -8.91 -12.22
N LYS A 51 -2.36 -8.27 -11.57
CA LYS A 51 -3.75 -8.24 -12.06
C LYS A 51 -3.89 -7.46 -13.38
N ILE A 52 -3.16 -6.36 -13.53
CA ILE A 52 -3.15 -5.57 -14.76
C ILE A 52 -2.60 -6.40 -15.92
N ASN A 53 -1.44 -7.01 -15.74
CA ASN A 53 -0.81 -7.86 -16.76
C ASN A 53 -1.71 -9.04 -17.13
N GLN A 54 -2.35 -9.67 -16.13
CA GLN A 54 -3.34 -10.71 -16.36
C GLN A 54 -4.51 -10.19 -17.21
N ALA A 55 -5.07 -9.03 -16.87
CA ALA A 55 -6.20 -8.45 -17.59
C ALA A 55 -5.85 -8.09 -19.05
N ILE A 56 -4.63 -7.56 -19.28
CA ILE A 56 -4.12 -7.25 -20.62
C ILE A 56 -3.99 -8.54 -21.44
N ALA A 57 -3.32 -9.56 -20.91
CA ALA A 57 -3.13 -10.84 -21.59
C ALA A 57 -4.46 -11.51 -21.95
N GLN A 58 -5.44 -11.42 -21.05
CA GLN A 58 -6.77 -12.02 -21.24
C GLN A 58 -7.74 -11.14 -22.03
N LYS A 59 -7.34 -9.90 -22.39
CA LYS A 59 -8.22 -8.89 -23.01
C LYS A 59 -9.51 -8.66 -22.20
N SER A 60 -9.42 -8.79 -20.88
CA SER A 60 -10.55 -8.71 -19.96
C SER A 60 -10.98 -7.27 -19.70
N THR A 61 -12.27 -7.08 -19.42
CA THR A 61 -12.77 -5.81 -18.87
C THR A 61 -12.40 -5.73 -17.39
N VAL A 62 -12.00 -4.55 -16.94
CA VAL A 62 -11.64 -4.29 -15.55
C VAL A 62 -12.47 -3.15 -14.96
N VAL A 63 -12.56 -3.15 -13.64
CA VAL A 63 -12.96 -1.99 -12.83
C VAL A 63 -11.73 -1.52 -12.07
N ILE A 64 -11.36 -0.26 -12.28
CA ILE A 64 -10.20 0.37 -11.65
C ILE A 64 -10.70 1.52 -10.78
N GLN A 65 -10.33 1.51 -9.50
CA GLN A 65 -10.47 2.66 -8.63
C GLN A 65 -9.11 3.33 -8.47
N TYR A 66 -9.04 4.62 -8.74
CA TYR A 66 -7.80 5.37 -8.67
C TYR A 66 -8.02 6.77 -8.06
N GLN A 67 -6.95 7.36 -7.55
CA GLN A 67 -6.94 8.68 -6.94
C GLN A 67 -6.72 9.75 -8.02
N VAL A 68 -7.60 10.75 -8.07
CA VAL A 68 -7.58 11.82 -9.11
C VAL A 68 -6.76 13.03 -8.66
N SER A 69 -6.79 13.35 -7.36
CA SER A 69 -6.04 14.47 -6.79
C SER A 69 -5.08 13.98 -5.72
N SER A 70 -3.81 14.35 -5.85
CA SER A 70 -2.77 14.13 -4.84
C SER A 70 -2.64 15.29 -3.85
N ASP A 71 -3.43 16.36 -4.01
CA ASP A 71 -3.33 17.54 -3.16
C ASP A 71 -3.60 17.16 -1.70
N GLU A 72 -2.55 17.24 -0.88
CA GLU A 72 -2.57 16.88 0.54
C GLU A 72 -3.56 17.70 1.37
N GLN A 73 -4.05 18.82 0.81
CA GLN A 73 -4.97 19.77 1.45
C GLN A 73 -6.45 19.53 1.10
N SER A 74 -6.76 18.62 0.18
CA SER A 74 -8.13 18.29 -0.21
C SER A 74 -8.44 16.82 0.05
N PHE A 75 -9.68 16.53 0.48
CA PHE A 75 -10.18 15.16 0.58
C PHE A 75 -9.83 14.37 -0.68
N ALA A 76 -9.16 13.23 -0.51
CA ALA A 76 -8.71 12.41 -1.63
C ALA A 76 -9.90 12.07 -2.55
N LYS A 77 -9.92 12.66 -3.74
CA LYS A 77 -10.96 12.38 -4.73
C LYS A 77 -10.61 11.08 -5.45
N TYR A 78 -11.53 10.14 -5.40
CA TYR A 78 -11.41 8.85 -6.09
C TYR A 78 -12.36 8.80 -7.28
N GLU A 79 -11.90 8.20 -8.36
CA GLU A 79 -12.71 7.92 -9.54
C GLU A 79 -12.64 6.43 -9.87
N THR A 80 -13.74 5.91 -10.42
CA THR A 80 -13.84 4.52 -10.87
C THR A 80 -13.98 4.48 -12.39
N LEU A 81 -13.09 3.73 -13.04
CA LEU A 81 -13.08 3.51 -14.48
C LEU A 81 -13.46 2.07 -14.79
N VAL A 82 -14.26 1.88 -15.83
CA VAL A 82 -14.61 0.55 -16.36
C VAL A 82 -14.21 0.49 -17.82
N GLY A 83 -13.39 -0.49 -18.18
CA GLY A 83 -12.86 -0.58 -19.53
C GLY A 83 -11.80 -1.65 -19.72
N ARG A 84 -11.12 -1.60 -20.86
CA ARG A 84 -9.96 -2.45 -21.17
C ARG A 84 -8.67 -1.69 -20.96
N ILE A 85 -7.68 -2.33 -20.33
CA ILE A 85 -6.36 -1.76 -20.09
C ILE A 85 -5.43 -2.09 -21.26
N TYR A 86 -4.59 -1.14 -21.59
CA TYR A 86 -3.44 -1.26 -22.47
C TYR A 86 -2.24 -0.65 -21.75
N GLN A 87 -1.07 -1.28 -21.89
CA GLN A 87 0.16 -0.71 -21.37
C GLN A 87 0.70 0.31 -22.38
N HIS A 88 1.18 1.45 -21.88
CA HIS A 88 1.80 2.43 -22.76
C HIS A 88 3.15 1.88 -23.27
N PRO A 89 3.46 1.98 -24.58
CA PRO A 89 4.60 1.28 -25.19
C PRO A 89 5.95 1.72 -24.61
N ASN A 90 6.07 3.00 -24.22
CA ASN A 90 7.32 3.60 -23.77
C ASN A 90 7.31 3.97 -22.28
N ASN A 91 6.21 3.72 -21.57
CA ASN A 91 6.09 4.09 -20.15
C ASN A 91 5.30 3.00 -19.40
N PRO A 92 5.97 2.05 -18.72
CA PRO A 92 5.30 0.94 -18.06
C PRO A 92 4.41 1.38 -16.89
N ASP A 93 4.66 2.57 -16.32
CA ASP A 93 3.88 3.15 -15.22
C ASP A 93 2.62 3.88 -15.72
N ALA A 94 2.57 4.23 -17.01
CA ALA A 94 1.39 4.80 -17.64
C ALA A 94 0.49 3.71 -18.22
N LEU A 95 -0.77 3.73 -17.82
CA LEU A 95 -1.79 2.79 -18.27
C LEU A 95 -2.85 3.53 -19.06
N MET A 96 -3.18 2.99 -20.22
CA MET A 96 -4.24 3.51 -21.08
C MET A 96 -5.48 2.66 -20.88
N ILE A 97 -6.61 3.29 -20.54
CA ILE A 97 -7.88 2.61 -20.34
C ILE A 97 -8.83 3.07 -21.43
N LYS A 98 -9.27 2.14 -22.27
CA LYS A 98 -10.40 2.36 -23.18
C LYS A 98 -11.70 2.14 -22.41
N GLN A 99 -12.39 3.22 -22.07
CA GLN A 99 -13.63 3.21 -21.31
C GLN A 99 -14.76 2.54 -22.09
N GLN A 100 -15.56 1.72 -21.41
CA GLN A 100 -16.66 1.01 -22.04
C GLN A 100 -17.87 1.91 -22.36
N LYS A 101 -18.11 2.95 -21.55
CA LYS A 101 -19.30 3.81 -21.66
C LYS A 101 -19.34 4.63 -22.96
N ASN A 102 -18.19 5.15 -23.39
CA ASN A 102 -18.08 6.17 -24.44
C ASN A 102 -16.88 5.94 -25.38
N ASN A 103 -16.18 4.81 -25.26
CA ASN A 103 -14.96 4.50 -26.00
C ASN A 103 -13.82 5.53 -25.86
N GLN A 104 -13.89 6.43 -24.87
CA GLN A 104 -12.81 7.37 -24.60
C GLN A 104 -11.60 6.63 -24.06
N VAL A 105 -10.42 7.09 -24.44
CA VAL A 105 -9.15 6.56 -23.92
C VAL A 105 -8.66 7.54 -22.87
N LYS A 106 -8.46 7.05 -21.64
CA LYS A 106 -7.92 7.83 -20.53
C LYS A 106 -6.59 7.23 -20.12
N MET A 107 -5.58 8.08 -20.00
CA MET A 107 -4.30 7.70 -19.42
C MET A 107 -4.34 7.93 -17.92
N ILE A 108 -3.90 6.94 -17.13
CA ILE A 108 -3.73 7.05 -15.69
C ILE A 108 -2.37 6.50 -15.28
N SER A 109 -1.83 6.98 -14.16
CA SER A 109 -0.64 6.37 -13.55
C SER A 109 -1.04 5.15 -12.71
N ALA A 110 -0.25 4.09 -12.81
CA ALA A 110 -0.37 2.91 -11.97
C ALA A 110 -0.18 3.23 -10.48
N ASP A 111 0.57 4.28 -10.14
CA ASP A 111 0.85 4.67 -8.75
C ASP A 111 -0.37 5.18 -8.00
N TYR A 112 -1.37 5.72 -8.72
CA TYR A 112 -2.60 6.20 -8.12
C TYR A 112 -3.71 5.17 -8.07
N ILE A 113 -3.47 3.94 -8.55
CA ILE A 113 -4.43 2.86 -8.49
C ILE A 113 -4.52 2.34 -7.05
N LYS A 114 -5.74 2.34 -6.51
CA LYS A 114 -6.03 1.75 -5.20
C LYS A 114 -6.50 0.31 -5.32
N LYS A 115 -7.28 0.00 -6.37
CA LYS A 115 -7.88 -1.32 -6.55
C LYS A 115 -8.13 -1.64 -8.03
N VAL A 116 -7.90 -2.91 -8.37
CA VAL A 116 -8.23 -3.50 -9.68
C VAL A 116 -9.06 -4.76 -9.47
N SER A 117 -10.20 -4.81 -10.16
CA SER A 117 -11.07 -5.98 -10.25
C SER A 117 -11.21 -6.38 -11.71
N ILE A 118 -10.97 -7.67 -12.02
CA ILE A 118 -11.13 -8.21 -13.36
C ILE A 118 -12.56 -8.74 -13.48
N ILE A 119 -13.31 -8.27 -14.48
CA ILE A 119 -14.61 -8.81 -14.83
C ILE A 119 -14.37 -10.02 -15.73
N SER A 120 -14.39 -11.20 -15.13
CA SER A 120 -14.30 -12.46 -15.87
C SER A 120 -15.59 -12.69 -16.64
N PRO A 121 -15.54 -13.02 -17.95
CA PRO A 121 -16.74 -13.41 -18.70
C PRO A 121 -17.40 -14.69 -18.15
N ASN A 122 -16.63 -15.52 -17.43
CA ASN A 122 -17.08 -16.82 -16.90
C ASN A 122 -17.55 -16.76 -15.43
N TYR A 123 -17.94 -15.59 -14.91
CA TYR A 123 -18.45 -15.52 -13.54
C TYR A 123 -19.85 -16.15 -13.49
N ASN A 124 -19.91 -17.45 -13.22
CA ASN A 124 -21.13 -18.14 -12.80
C ASN A 124 -21.68 -17.39 -11.60
N ARG A 125 -22.73 -16.59 -11.82
CA ARG A 125 -23.48 -15.94 -10.76
C ARG A 125 -23.99 -17.07 -9.86
N PRO A 126 -23.60 -17.15 -8.57
CA PRO A 126 -24.19 -18.15 -7.70
C PRO A 126 -25.68 -17.87 -7.66
N SER A 127 -26.46 -18.77 -8.27
CA SER A 127 -27.91 -18.77 -8.17
C SER A 127 -28.24 -18.87 -6.70
N TYR A 128 -28.65 -17.77 -6.08
CA TYR A 128 -29.27 -17.80 -4.76
C TYR A 128 -30.54 -18.63 -4.90
N LYS A 129 -30.46 -19.92 -4.57
CA LYS A 129 -31.65 -20.72 -4.32
C LYS A 129 -32.21 -20.21 -3.01
N ASN A 130 -33.32 -19.48 -3.08
CA ASN A 130 -34.16 -19.23 -1.90
C ASN A 130 -34.55 -20.60 -1.34
N LYS A 131 -34.17 -20.85 -0.09
CA LYS A 131 -34.69 -21.96 0.71
C LYS A 131 -36.08 -21.59 1.22
#